data_AF-A0A6P0J0Q9-F1
#
_entry.id   AF-A0A6P0J0Q9-F1
#
_cell.length_a   1.000
_cell.length_b   1.000
_cell.length_c   1.000
_cell.angle_alpha   90.00
_cell.angle_beta   90.00
_cell.angle_gamma   90.00
#
_symmetry.space_group_name_H-M   'P 1'
#
loop_
_entity.id
_entity.type
_entity.pdbx_description
1 polymer ?
#
loop_
_entity_poly.entity_id
_entity_poly.type
_entity_poly.pdbx_seq_one_letter_code
_entity_poly.pdbx_strand_id
1 'polypeptide(L)' 'MNAERRLASLKSINARLDLGNGMTIQQLEASIQSVREKLENYNTMLSTIDGAYNNLLEAEEVLTDISEKMLL' A
#
# COMPACT_ATOMS: atom_id res chain seq x y z
N MET A 1 8.54 -0.16 -10.62
CA MET A 1 7.91 -1.48 -10.88
C MET A 1 8.31 -2.03 -12.25
N ASN A 2 8.30 -3.36 -12.45
CA ASN A 2 8.60 -3.97 -13.77
C ASN A 2 7.61 -3.54 -14.87
N ALA A 3 6.34 -3.31 -14.51
CA ALA A 3 5.31 -2.86 -15.45
C ALA A 3 5.53 -1.43 -15.98
N GLU A 4 6.05 -0.51 -15.15
CA GLU A 4 6.35 0.87 -15.56
C GLU A 4 7.52 0.93 -16.55
N ARG A 5 8.57 0.12 -16.32
CA ARG A 5 9.68 -0.02 -17.26
C ARG A 5 9.19 -0.53 -18.60
N ARG A 6 8.32 -1.55 -18.59
CA ARG A 6 7.70 -2.09 -19.81
C ARG A 6 6.82 -1.05 -20.50
N LEU A 7 6.00 -0.31 -19.76
CA LEU A 7 5.18 0.78 -20.29
C LEU A 7 6.04 1.85 -20.98
N ALA A 8 7.15 2.27 -20.36
CA ALA A 8 8.08 3.24 -20.95
C ALA A 8 8.70 2.73 -22.25
N SER A 9 9.12 1.46 -22.29
CA SER A 9 9.61 0.83 -23.52
C SER A 9 8.53 0.78 -24.60
N LEU A 10 7.29 0.40 -24.28
CA LEU A 10 6.20 0.35 -25.26
C LEU A 10 5.86 1.75 -25.81
N LYS A 11 5.84 2.78 -24.95
CA LYS A 11 5.63 4.17 -25.36
C LYS A 11 6.73 4.70 -26.28
N SER A 12 7.97 4.28 -26.08
CA SER A 12 9.09 4.66 -26.97
C SER A 12 8.95 4.09 -28.38
N ILE A 13 8.21 2.99 -28.54
CA ILE A 13 7.89 2.40 -29.85
C ILE A 13 6.69 3.11 -30.46
N ASN A 14 5.57 3.18 -29.72
CA ASN A 14 4.37 3.91 -30.11
C ASN A 14 3.54 4.28 -28.86
N ALA A 15 3.33 5.58 -28.65
CA ALA A 15 2.57 6.09 -27.50
C ALA A 15 1.09 5.69 -27.50
N ARG A 16 0.54 5.27 -28.63
CA ARG A 16 -0.85 4.80 -28.82
C ARG A 16 -0.88 3.35 -29.28
N LEU A 17 0.10 2.54 -28.87
CA LEU A 17 0.15 1.13 -29.23
C LEU A 17 -1.12 0.41 -28.75
N ASP A 18 -1.74 -0.29 -29.70
CA ASP A 18 -2.88 -1.17 -29.49
C ASP A 18 -2.58 -2.50 -30.19
N LEU A 19 -2.56 -3.57 -29.40
CA LEU A 19 -2.29 -4.92 -29.90
C LEU A 19 -3.59 -5.74 -30.07
N GLY A 20 -4.75 -5.09 -29.99
CA GLY A 20 -6.05 -5.73 -29.96
C GLY A 20 -6.37 -6.40 -28.62
N ASN A 21 -7.58 -6.94 -28.48
CA ASN A 21 -8.05 -7.65 -27.28
C ASN A 21 -7.89 -6.85 -25.96
N GLY A 22 -7.98 -5.52 -26.03
CA GLY A 22 -7.82 -4.64 -24.86
C GLY A 22 -6.38 -4.44 -24.39
N MET A 23 -5.38 -4.94 -25.13
CA MET A 23 -3.96 -4.72 -24.84
C MET A 23 -3.49 -3.37 -25.37
N THR A 24 -3.96 -2.30 -24.73
CA THR A 24 -3.59 -0.92 -25.06
C THR A 24 -2.66 -0.32 -24.02
N ILE A 25 -1.88 0.69 -24.42
CA ILE A 25 -1.08 1.52 -23.49
C ILE A 25 -1.97 2.08 -22.37
N GLN A 26 -3.17 2.56 -22.70
CA GLN A 26 -4.11 3.14 -21.74
C GLN A 26 -4.56 2.11 -20.69
N GLN A 27 -4.84 0.87 -21.11
CA GLN A 27 -5.24 -0.20 -20.19
C GLN A 27 -4.09 -0.58 -19.24
N LEU A 28 -2.86 -0.63 -19.76
CA LEU A 28 -1.67 -0.89 -18.96
C LEU A 28 -1.42 0.24 -17.94
N GLU A 29 -1.58 1.49 -18.35
CA GLU A 29 -1.48 2.66 -17.45
C GLU A 29 -2.52 2.62 -16.34
N ALA A 30 -3.79 2.39 -16.68
CA ALA A 30 -4.87 2.29 -15.70
C ALA A 30 -4.60 1.16 -14.70
N SER A 31 -4.07 0.03 -15.16
CA SER A 31 -3.73 -1.11 -14.31
C SER A 31 -2.56 -0.79 -13.37
N ILE A 32 -1.51 -0.12 -13.87
CA ILE A 32 -0.37 0.34 -13.05
C ILE A 32 -0.86 1.32 -11.98
N GLN A 33 -1.71 2.28 -12.36
CA GLN A 33 -2.25 3.26 -11.43
C GLN A 33 -3.12 2.61 -10.35
N SER A 34 -3.99 1.66 -10.72
CA SER A 34 -4.78 0.90 -9.75
C SER A 34 -3.91 0.12 -8.75
N VAL A 35 -2.79 -0.46 -9.18
CA VAL A 35 -1.85 -1.14 -8.27
C VAL A 35 -1.18 -0.15 -7.32
N ARG A 36 -0.81 1.04 -7.79
CA ARG A 36 -0.21 2.09 -6.94
C ARG A 36 -1.18 2.56 -5.86
N GLU A 37 -2.43 2.84 -6.23
CA GLU A 37 -3.47 3.25 -5.28
C GLU A 37 -3.72 2.17 -4.22
N LYS A 38 -3.77 0.89 -4.63
CA LYS A 38 -3.90 -0.23 -3.68
C LYS A 38 -2.72 -0.32 -2.74
N LEU A 39 -1.50 -0.10 -3.22
CA LEU A 39 -0.29 -0.11 -2.40
C LEU A 39 -0.26 1.04 -1.39
N GLU A 40 -0.67 2.23 -1.81
CA GLU A 40 -0.77 3.40 -0.93
C GLU A 40 -1.82 3.19 0.17
N ASN A 41 -3.00 2.69 -0.20
CA ASN A 41 -4.05 2.34 0.76
C ASN A 41 -3.57 1.27 1.75
N TYR A 42 -2.90 0.23 1.26
CA TYR A 42 -2.33 -0.82 2.11
C TYR A 42 -1.33 -0.25 3.13
N ASN A 43 -0.39 0.57 2.68
CA ASN A 43 0.60 1.18 3.58
C ASN A 43 -0.04 2.11 4.62
N THR A 44 -1.09 2.84 4.24
CA THR A 44 -1.84 3.70 5.16
C THR A 44 -2.56 2.89 6.23
N MET A 45 -3.19 1.78 5.83
CA MET A 45 -3.83 0.85 6.78
C MET A 45 -2.81 0.23 7.72
N LEU A 46 -1.65 -0.19 7.20
CA LEU A 46 -0.57 -0.74 8.01
C LEU A 46 -0.08 0.27 9.06
N SER A 47 0.19 1.51 8.65
CA SER A 47 0.58 2.57 9.58
C SER A 47 -0.48 2.86 10.65
N THR A 48 -1.76 2.72 10.30
CA THR A 48 -2.87 2.88 11.26
C THR A 48 -2.89 1.73 12.27
N ILE A 49 -2.68 0.50 11.81
CA ILE A 49 -2.60 -0.69 12.66
C ILE A 49 -1.40 -0.57 13.62
N ASP A 50 -0.23 -0.16 13.12
CA ASP A 50 0.96 0.04 13.94
C ASP A 50 0.70 1.06 15.07
N GLY A 51 0.04 2.17 14.74
CA GLY A 51 -0.36 3.17 15.73
C GLY A 51 -1.35 2.62 16.77
N ALA A 52 -2.36 1.87 16.32
CA ALA A 52 -3.32 1.25 17.22
C ALA A 52 -2.66 0.21 18.15
N TYR A 53 -1.69 -0.54 17.64
CA TYR A 53 -0.94 -1.52 18.42
C TYR A 53 -0.07 -0.86 19.49
N ASN A 54 0.62 0.23 19.15
CA ASN A 54 1.40 0.97 20.15
C ASN A 54 0.51 1.52 21.28
N ASN A 55 -0.66 2.07 20.94
CA ASN A 55 -1.61 2.54 21.96
C ASN A 55 -2.11 1.41 22.88
N LEU A 56 -2.28 0.20 22.34
CA LEU A 56 -2.65 -0.97 23.14
C LEU A 56 -1.54 -1.34 24.12
N LEU A 57 -0.29 -1.37 23.66
CA LEU A 57 0.87 -1.67 24.52
C LEU A 57 1.00 -0.64 25.66
N GLU A 58 0.84 0.65 25.35
CA GLU A 58 0.85 1.71 26.37
C GLU A 58 -0.27 1.51 27.41
N ALA A 59 -1.47 1.12 26.97
CA ALA A 59 -2.58 0.84 27.88
C ALA A 59 -2.33 -0.39 28.76
N GLU A 60 -1.70 -1.44 28.22
CA GLU A 60 -1.31 -2.64 28.96
C GLU A 60 -0.23 -2.35 30.02
N GLU A 61 0.75 -1.49 29.69
CA GLU A 61 1.78 -1.04 30.63
C GLU A 61 1.15 -0.28 31.81
N VAL A 62 0.26 0.67 31.53
CA VAL A 62 -0.47 1.41 32.57
C VAL A 62 -1.31 0.49 33.46
N LEU A 63 -1.98 -0.50 32.86
CA LEU A 63 -2.78 -1.47 33.61
C LEU A 63 -1.89 -2.33 34.52
N THR A 64 -0.73 -2.75 34.02
CA THR A 64 0.25 -3.54 34.78
C THR A 64 0.74 -2.75 35.99
N ASP A 65 1.17 -1.50 35.80
CA ASP A 65 1.61 -0.60 36.86
C ASP A 65 0.56 -0.41 37.98
N ILE A 66 -0.72 -0.25 37.59
CA ILE A 66 -1.81 -0.12 38.56
C ILE A 66 -2.00 -1.43 39.32
N SER A 67 -1.99 -2.56 38.61
CA SER A 67 -2.17 -3.88 39.21
C SER A 67 -1.06 -4.22 40.21
N GLU A 68 0.20 -3.89 39.90
CA GLU A 68 1.34 -4.09 40.80
C GLU A 68 1.22 -3.24 42.07
N LYS A 69 0.82 -1.97 41.94
CA LYS A 69 0.58 -1.09 43.09
C LYS A 69 -0.54 -1.56 44.00
N MET A 70 -1.53 -2.29 43.49
CA MET A 70 -2.62 -2.85 44.30
C MET A 70 -2.22 -4.11 45.08
N LEU A 71 -1.12 -4.77 44.67
CA LEU A 71 -0.61 -5.99 45.31
C LEU A 71 0.43 -5.70 46.41
N LEU A 72 0.83 -4.44 46.59
CA LEU A 72 1.73 -3.94 47.65
C LEU A 72 0.94 -3.38 48.84
#